data_AF-A3Y898-F1
#
_entry.id   AF-A3Y898-F1
#
_cell.length_a   1.000
_cell.length_b   1.000
_cell.length_c   1.000
_cell.angle_alpha   90.00
_cell.angle_beta   90.00
_cell.angle_gamma   90.00
#
_symmetry.space_group_name_H-M   'P 1'
#
loop_
_entity.id
_entity.type
_entity.pdbx_description
1 polymer ?
#
loop_
_entity_poly.entity_id
_entity_poly.type
_entity_poly.pdbx_seq_one_letter_code
_entity_poly.pdbx_strand_id
1 'polypeptide(L)'
;MHKHLINISFIISLLSAPPSFSEELLVAKICPVTLPDNQIHQHLGLLAFSKEWFHSSRNQASYIARDNANGIGIEIHFFAGLNGQLQGRNRAQCDKYRILQTRSSNIQLINERQNQLDAPAENIEPFYDSANLEYGHGTHFTPTDDQDKPWQGQVQRSSTVAIYDTPYITDAYGLEGEDIRIEFETCVVCERDNQFDQILSCGQWGYEREYIGGHTGWTEPEFIPVSCLTTASDNFKNTINFNDSMSYHYWVNWR
;
A
#
# COMPACT_ATOMS: atom_id res chain seq x y z
N MET A 1 63.54 -46.25 -13.87
CA MET A 1 62.31 -45.90 -14.62
C MET A 1 61.11 -46.08 -13.69
N HIS A 2 60.67 -45.02 -13.01
CA HIS A 2 59.46 -45.02 -12.19
C HIS A 2 58.59 -43.86 -12.67
N LYS A 3 57.46 -44.19 -13.29
CA LYS A 3 56.46 -43.22 -13.73
C LYS A 3 55.52 -42.97 -12.55
N HIS A 4 55.58 -41.79 -11.96
CA HIS A 4 54.56 -41.33 -11.02
C HIS A 4 53.32 -40.90 -11.82
N LEU A 5 52.23 -41.64 -11.65
CA LEU A 5 50.88 -41.24 -12.06
C LEU A 5 50.38 -40.19 -11.07
N ILE A 6 50.22 -38.96 -11.55
CA ILE A 6 49.58 -37.87 -10.80
C ILE A 6 48.07 -38.01 -11.03
N ASN A 7 47.34 -38.42 -10.00
CA ASN A 7 45.89 -38.39 -9.97
C ASN A 7 45.41 -36.94 -9.84
N ILE A 8 44.79 -36.41 -10.91
CA ILE A 8 44.12 -35.12 -10.89
C ILE A 8 42.69 -35.37 -10.40
N SER A 9 42.44 -35.12 -9.11
CA SER A 9 41.07 -35.05 -8.57
C SER A 9 40.43 -33.72 -8.99
N PHE A 10 39.55 -33.78 -9.98
CA PHE A 10 38.60 -32.70 -10.29
C PHE A 10 37.53 -32.67 -9.19
N ILE A 11 37.65 -31.76 -8.23
CA ILE A 11 36.54 -31.41 -7.32
C ILE A 11 35.60 -30.51 -8.11
N ILE A 12 34.54 -31.08 -8.66
CA ILE A 12 33.42 -30.34 -9.24
C ILE A 12 32.61 -29.79 -8.06
N SER A 13 32.93 -28.57 -7.62
CA SER A 13 32.03 -27.80 -6.77
C SER A 13 30.79 -27.44 -7.58
N LEU A 14 29.76 -28.27 -7.44
CA LEU A 14 28.38 -27.93 -7.78
C LEU A 14 28.00 -26.70 -6.94
N LEU A 15 28.16 -25.51 -7.53
CA LEU A 15 27.49 -24.29 -7.10
C LEU A 15 25.99 -24.52 -7.23
N SER A 16 25.39 -25.09 -6.19
CA SER A 16 23.96 -24.99 -5.94
C SER A 16 23.67 -23.53 -5.65
N ALA A 17 23.33 -22.77 -6.70
CA ALA A 17 22.70 -21.47 -6.52
C ALA A 17 21.53 -21.65 -5.54
N PRO A 18 21.41 -20.81 -4.50
CA PRO A 18 20.25 -20.87 -3.64
C PRO A 18 19.00 -20.72 -4.52
N PRO A 19 17.94 -21.51 -4.29
CA PRO A 19 16.68 -21.28 -4.96
C PRO A 19 16.26 -19.83 -4.72
N SER A 20 16.24 -19.05 -5.79
CA SER A 20 15.59 -17.75 -5.83
C SER A 20 14.10 -18.02 -5.67
N PHE A 21 13.62 -18.10 -4.43
CA PHE A 21 12.20 -18.00 -4.14
C PHE A 21 11.80 -16.55 -4.40
N SER A 22 11.46 -16.25 -5.65
CA SER A 22 10.70 -15.04 -5.94
C SER A 22 9.32 -15.27 -5.36
N GLU A 23 9.06 -14.76 -4.15
CA GLU A 23 7.72 -14.80 -3.59
C GLU A 23 6.78 -13.99 -4.48
N GLU A 24 5.87 -14.68 -5.14
CA GLU A 24 4.91 -14.09 -6.07
C GLU A 24 3.95 -13.16 -5.32
N LEU A 25 3.67 -11.98 -5.89
CA LEU A 25 2.65 -11.09 -5.35
C LEU A 25 1.28 -11.77 -5.49
N LEU A 26 0.68 -12.14 -4.37
CA LEU A 26 -0.68 -12.68 -4.36
C LEU A 26 -1.66 -11.52 -4.56
N VAL A 27 -2.23 -11.37 -5.75
CA VAL A 27 -3.20 -10.29 -6.05
C VAL A 27 -4.60 -10.72 -5.64
N ALA A 28 -5.29 -9.90 -4.85
CA ALA A 28 -6.68 -10.15 -4.43
C ALA A 28 -7.71 -9.30 -5.19
N LYS A 29 -7.36 -8.04 -5.50
CA LYS A 29 -8.26 -7.13 -6.21
C LYS A 29 -7.50 -6.28 -7.22
N ILE A 30 -8.16 -5.98 -8.34
CA ILE A 30 -7.68 -5.03 -9.34
C ILE A 30 -8.78 -4.00 -9.58
N CYS A 31 -8.43 -2.73 -9.44
CA CYS A 31 -9.29 -1.60 -9.77
C CYS A 31 -8.78 -0.92 -11.06
N PRO A 32 -9.64 -0.74 -12.08
CA PRO A 32 -9.25 -0.02 -13.27
C PRO A 32 -9.03 1.46 -12.93
N VAL A 33 -7.91 2.01 -13.38
CA VAL A 33 -7.63 3.44 -13.28
C VAL A 33 -8.02 4.09 -14.59
N THR A 34 -8.97 5.01 -14.52
CA THR A 34 -9.50 5.71 -15.70
C THR A 34 -9.38 7.21 -15.55
N LEU A 35 -9.31 7.92 -16.68
CA LEU A 35 -9.49 9.36 -16.68
C LEU A 35 -11.00 9.65 -16.60
N PRO A 36 -11.47 10.40 -15.58
CA PRO A 36 -12.83 10.91 -15.58
C PRO A 36 -12.92 12.05 -16.60
N ASP A 37 -13.36 11.74 -17.81
CA ASP A 37 -13.74 12.72 -18.83
C ASP A 37 -15.18 12.45 -19.28
N ASN A 38 -15.95 13.53 -19.44
CA ASN A 38 -17.41 13.56 -19.47
C ASN A 38 -18.06 12.73 -20.59
N GLN A 39 -17.29 12.15 -21.52
CA GLN A 39 -17.81 11.25 -22.56
C GLN A 39 -16.92 10.05 -22.95
N ILE A 40 -15.70 9.90 -22.41
CA ILE A 40 -14.84 8.73 -22.70
C ILE A 40 -14.04 8.35 -21.46
N HIS A 41 -14.40 7.23 -20.82
CA HIS A 41 -13.54 6.60 -19.81
C HIS A 41 -12.31 6.02 -20.49
N GLN A 42 -11.23 6.80 -20.51
CA GLN A 42 -9.96 6.31 -21.04
C GLN A 42 -9.26 5.51 -19.96
N HIS A 43 -9.00 4.23 -20.26
CA HIS A 43 -8.20 3.38 -19.39
C HIS A 43 -6.75 3.88 -19.34
N LEU A 44 -6.29 4.19 -18.14
CA LEU A 44 -4.95 4.69 -17.84
C LEU A 44 -4.07 3.64 -17.20
N GLY A 45 -4.63 2.62 -16.54
CA GLY A 45 -3.85 1.62 -15.84
C GLY A 45 -4.63 0.76 -14.86
N LEU A 46 -3.92 0.06 -13.99
CA LEU A 46 -4.46 -0.85 -12.99
C LEU A 46 -3.93 -0.48 -11.61
N LEU A 47 -4.82 -0.38 -10.62
CA LEU A 47 -4.48 -0.31 -9.21
C LEU A 47 -4.72 -1.70 -8.62
N ALA A 48 -3.65 -2.45 -8.40
CA ALA A 48 -3.69 -3.80 -7.87
C ALA A 48 -3.46 -3.79 -6.36
N PHE A 49 -4.30 -4.54 -5.64
CA PHE A 49 -4.23 -4.73 -4.20
C PHE A 49 -3.88 -6.20 -3.95
N SER A 50 -2.85 -6.43 -3.14
CA SER A 50 -2.48 -7.78 -2.73
C SER A 50 -3.58 -8.41 -1.88
N LYS A 51 -3.44 -9.72 -1.67
CA LYS A 51 -4.03 -10.39 -0.52
C LYS A 51 -3.50 -9.73 0.74
N GLU A 52 -4.40 -9.44 1.66
CA GLU A 52 -4.11 -8.95 2.99
C GLU A 52 -3.29 -9.98 3.79
N TRP A 53 -2.48 -9.49 4.71
CA TRP A 53 -1.89 -10.30 5.76
C TRP A 53 -2.17 -9.68 7.12
N PHE A 54 -1.93 -10.46 8.17
CA PHE A 54 -2.18 -10.08 9.55
C PHE A 54 -0.87 -10.03 10.29
N HIS A 55 -0.74 -9.11 11.24
CA HIS A 55 0.45 -8.95 12.07
C HIS A 55 0.10 -8.54 13.49
N SER A 56 1.07 -8.73 14.39
CA SER A 56 1.00 -8.32 15.80
C SER A 56 1.98 -7.17 16.01
N SER A 57 1.47 -5.93 15.97
CA SER A 57 2.26 -4.71 16.14
C SER A 57 3.50 -4.69 15.22
N ARG A 58 3.29 -4.90 13.93
CA ARG A 58 4.32 -4.99 12.88
C ARG A 58 5.32 -6.14 13.08
N ASN A 59 4.84 -7.25 13.62
CA ASN A 59 5.63 -8.45 13.79
C ASN A 59 4.81 -9.70 13.46
N GLN A 60 5.50 -10.82 13.26
CA GLN A 60 4.91 -12.16 13.13
C GLN A 60 3.84 -12.26 12.03
N ALA A 61 4.12 -11.62 10.89
CA ALA A 61 3.14 -11.52 9.82
C ALA A 61 2.78 -12.86 9.16
N SER A 62 1.53 -12.97 8.70
CA SER A 62 0.94 -14.21 8.18
C SER A 62 -0.29 -13.93 7.32
N TYR A 63 -0.50 -14.72 6.26
CA TYR A 63 -1.74 -14.68 5.46
C TYR A 63 -2.97 -15.28 6.16
N ILE A 64 -2.80 -15.76 7.38
CA ILE A 64 -3.84 -16.30 8.26
C ILE A 64 -3.71 -15.55 9.58
N ALA A 65 -4.81 -14.98 10.06
CA ALA A 65 -4.87 -14.30 11.34
C ALA A 65 -4.46 -15.25 12.47
N ARG A 66 -3.75 -14.70 13.45
CA ARG A 66 -3.33 -15.40 14.66
C ARG A 66 -4.03 -14.74 15.85
N ASP A 67 -4.16 -15.48 16.95
CA ASP A 67 -4.81 -15.02 18.20
C ASP A 67 -4.30 -13.66 18.72
N ASN A 68 -3.07 -13.28 18.39
CA ASN A 68 -2.45 -12.01 18.83
C ASN A 68 -2.38 -10.94 17.72
N ALA A 69 -3.03 -11.14 16.58
CA ALA A 69 -3.06 -10.16 15.50
C ALA A 69 -3.86 -8.92 15.92
N ASN A 70 -3.30 -7.75 15.65
CA ASN A 70 -3.92 -6.45 15.95
C ASN A 70 -3.85 -5.46 14.78
N GLY A 71 -3.27 -5.90 13.67
CA GLY A 71 -3.13 -5.12 12.45
C GLY A 71 -3.23 -5.98 11.21
N ILE A 72 -3.39 -5.28 10.10
CA ILE A 72 -3.38 -5.86 8.77
C ILE A 72 -2.25 -5.23 7.96
N GLY A 73 -1.87 -5.86 6.86
CA GLY A 73 -1.03 -5.23 5.86
C GLY A 73 -1.45 -5.59 4.45
N ILE A 74 -1.09 -4.72 3.51
CA ILE A 74 -1.43 -4.85 2.10
C ILE A 74 -0.34 -4.19 1.23
N GLU A 75 -0.01 -4.82 0.10
CA GLU A 75 0.76 -4.17 -0.96
C GLU A 75 -0.21 -3.56 -1.96
N ILE A 76 0.00 -2.30 -2.35
CA ILE A 76 -0.84 -1.62 -3.34
C ILE A 76 0.07 -1.13 -4.46
N HIS A 77 -0.21 -1.56 -5.68
CA HIS A 77 0.62 -1.32 -6.85
C HIS A 77 -0.19 -0.65 -7.96
N PHE A 78 0.20 0.57 -8.34
CA PHE A 78 -0.31 1.20 -9.54
C PHE A 78 0.58 0.89 -10.75
N PHE A 79 -0.06 0.45 -11.85
CA PHE A 79 0.56 0.18 -13.14
C PHE A 79 -0.04 1.09 -14.21
N ALA A 80 0.74 2.05 -14.72
CA ALA A 80 0.31 2.87 -15.85
C ALA A 80 0.34 2.08 -17.16
N GLY A 81 -0.75 2.15 -17.93
CA GLY A 81 -1.01 1.40 -19.15
C GLY A 81 -1.51 -0.02 -18.89
N LEU A 82 -2.09 -0.66 -19.93
CA LEU A 82 -2.64 -2.02 -19.84
C LEU A 82 -1.61 -3.09 -19.39
N ASN A 83 -0.30 -2.79 -19.49
CA ASN A 83 0.81 -3.68 -19.14
C ASN A 83 1.88 -3.01 -18.23
N GLY A 84 1.59 -1.89 -17.55
CA GLY A 84 2.58 -1.20 -16.70
C GLY A 84 3.72 -0.46 -17.43
N GLN A 85 3.60 -0.23 -18.74
CA GLN A 85 4.59 0.51 -19.53
C GLN A 85 4.18 1.98 -19.75
N LEU A 86 5.04 2.90 -19.31
CA LEU A 86 4.88 4.35 -19.43
C LEU A 86 5.26 4.93 -20.80
N GLN A 87 6.08 4.24 -21.61
CA GLN A 87 6.56 4.79 -22.87
C GLN A 87 5.45 4.86 -23.94
N GLY A 88 5.11 6.09 -24.35
CA GLY A 88 4.26 6.39 -25.51
C GLY A 88 2.76 6.52 -25.24
N ARG A 89 2.30 6.50 -23.98
CA ARG A 89 0.85 6.56 -23.65
C ARG A 89 0.51 7.40 -22.42
N ASN A 90 1.20 8.52 -22.19
CA ASN A 90 0.79 9.51 -21.18
C ASN A 90 -0.51 10.24 -21.61
N ARG A 91 -1.61 9.50 -21.67
CA ARG A 91 -2.92 9.97 -22.16
C ARG A 91 -3.53 11.03 -21.23
N ALA A 92 -3.23 10.93 -19.94
CA ALA A 92 -3.69 11.89 -18.94
C ALA A 92 -2.78 13.12 -18.81
N GLN A 93 -1.68 13.19 -19.59
CA GLN A 93 -0.70 14.28 -19.51
C GLN A 93 -0.23 14.54 -18.07
N CYS A 94 0.03 13.46 -17.32
CA CYS A 94 0.59 13.55 -15.97
C CYS A 94 2.10 13.78 -16.06
N ASP A 95 2.62 14.69 -15.25
CA ASP A 95 4.07 14.82 -15.06
C ASP A 95 4.56 13.69 -14.15
N LYS A 96 3.76 13.32 -13.16
CA LYS A 96 4.02 12.18 -12.27
C LYS A 96 2.72 11.48 -11.87
N TYR A 97 2.79 10.17 -11.66
CA TYR A 97 1.73 9.44 -10.97
C TYR A 97 2.13 9.27 -9.51
N ARG A 98 1.20 9.55 -8.61
CA ARG A 98 1.39 9.47 -7.15
C ARG A 98 0.28 8.63 -6.52
N ILE A 99 0.50 8.19 -5.30
CA ILE A 99 -0.55 7.58 -4.47
C ILE A 99 -0.83 8.50 -3.29
N LEU A 100 -2.10 8.78 -3.05
CA LEU A 100 -2.59 9.50 -1.88
C LEU A 100 -3.57 8.61 -1.14
N GLN A 101 -3.42 8.52 0.18
CA GLN A 101 -4.25 7.68 1.02
C GLN A 101 -4.85 8.52 2.13
N THR A 102 -6.13 8.33 2.39
CA THR A 102 -6.79 8.85 3.58
C THR A 102 -7.19 7.71 4.49
N ARG A 103 -7.16 7.95 5.79
CA ARG A 103 -7.66 7.03 6.80
C ARG A 103 -8.86 7.66 7.50
N SER A 104 -9.90 6.85 7.69
CA SER A 104 -11.06 7.17 8.53
C SER A 104 -11.24 6.14 9.64
N SER A 105 -11.66 6.60 10.81
CA SER A 105 -12.07 5.74 11.93
C SER A 105 -13.50 6.07 12.35
N ASN A 106 -14.22 5.08 12.90
CA ASN A 106 -15.48 5.32 13.58
C ASN A 106 -15.29 5.77 15.05
N ILE A 107 -14.07 5.71 15.60
CA ILE A 107 -13.75 6.18 16.94
C ILE A 107 -12.69 7.28 16.92
N GLN A 108 -12.59 8.02 18.03
CA GLN A 108 -11.53 8.99 18.23
C GLN A 108 -10.30 8.30 18.83
N LEU A 109 -9.21 8.25 18.08
CA LEU A 109 -7.93 7.72 18.53
C LEU A 109 -7.08 8.82 19.19
N ILE A 110 -6.25 8.44 20.17
CA ILE A 110 -5.38 9.39 20.88
C ILE A 110 -4.35 9.94 19.88
N ASN A 111 -4.25 11.27 19.79
CA ASN A 111 -3.36 12.00 18.87
C ASN A 111 -3.63 11.77 17.37
N GLU A 112 -4.78 11.22 17.01
CA GLU A 112 -5.15 11.01 15.61
C GLU A 112 -6.54 11.57 15.36
N ARG A 113 -6.76 12.12 14.16
CA ARG A 113 -8.08 12.62 13.77
C ARG A 113 -8.94 11.46 13.26
N GLN A 114 -10.25 11.63 13.37
CA GLN A 114 -11.21 10.67 12.83
C GLN A 114 -10.98 10.45 11.32
N ASN A 115 -10.79 11.54 10.57
CA ASN A 115 -10.40 11.51 9.16
C ASN A 115 -9.08 12.27 9.00
N GLN A 116 -8.10 11.67 8.33
CA GLN A 116 -6.80 12.29 8.09
C GLN A 116 -6.13 11.73 6.85
N LEU A 117 -5.13 12.45 6.34
CA LEU A 117 -4.17 11.86 5.42
C LEU A 117 -3.40 10.76 6.13
N ASP A 118 -3.21 9.64 5.43
CA ASP A 118 -2.36 8.56 5.91
C ASP A 118 -0.93 8.80 5.46
N ALA A 119 -0.36 9.88 6.01
CA ALA A 119 1.00 10.32 5.80
C ALA A 119 1.51 11.02 7.08
N PRO A 120 2.81 10.93 7.38
CA PRO A 120 3.42 11.66 8.49
C PRO A 120 3.10 13.15 8.43
N ALA A 121 2.78 13.76 9.58
CA ALA A 121 2.40 15.16 9.65
C ALA A 121 3.54 16.12 9.27
N GLU A 122 4.78 15.65 9.35
CA GLU A 122 5.98 16.37 8.92
C GLU A 122 6.21 16.37 7.40
N ASN A 123 5.45 15.57 6.63
CA ASN A 123 5.64 15.49 5.19
C ASN A 123 5.16 16.80 4.52
N ILE A 124 6.01 17.33 3.62
CA ILE A 124 5.73 18.56 2.88
C ILE A 124 4.62 18.32 1.84
N GLU A 125 4.56 17.08 1.32
CA GLU A 125 3.61 16.64 0.29
C GLU A 125 2.61 15.64 0.88
N PRO A 126 1.35 15.64 0.39
CA PRO A 126 0.27 14.79 0.91
C PRO A 126 0.30 13.35 0.38
N PHE A 127 1.32 13.00 -0.38
CA PHE A 127 1.41 11.72 -1.06
C PHE A 127 2.07 10.66 -0.17
N TYR A 128 1.61 9.42 -0.27
CA TYR A 128 2.17 8.29 0.48
C TYR A 128 3.61 7.98 0.03
N ASP A 129 3.91 8.18 -1.25
CA ASP A 129 5.25 8.04 -1.83
C ASP A 129 6.15 9.27 -1.60
N SER A 130 5.90 10.00 -0.50
CA SER A 130 6.79 11.04 0.02
C SER A 130 7.73 10.46 1.09
N ALA A 131 8.63 11.28 1.63
CA ALA A 131 9.66 10.80 2.54
C ALA A 131 9.09 10.10 3.80
N ASN A 132 9.85 9.15 4.37
CA ASN A 132 9.55 8.40 5.60
C ASN A 132 8.42 7.34 5.56
N LEU A 133 7.94 6.92 4.39
CA LEU A 133 7.03 5.78 4.24
C LEU A 133 7.63 4.65 3.41
N GLU A 134 7.00 3.47 3.45
CA GLU A 134 7.40 2.32 2.64
C GLU A 134 6.74 2.37 1.26
N TYR A 135 7.51 2.72 0.23
CA TYR A 135 7.04 2.84 -1.14
C TYR A 135 8.08 2.37 -2.16
N GLY A 136 7.67 2.30 -3.43
CA GLY A 136 8.55 1.93 -4.53
C GLY A 136 8.14 2.52 -5.88
N HIS A 137 9.10 2.66 -6.79
CA HIS A 137 8.88 3.17 -8.15
C HIS A 137 9.61 2.31 -9.17
N GLY A 138 8.99 2.14 -10.35
CA GLY A 138 9.56 1.34 -11.41
C GLY A 138 9.88 -0.08 -10.93
N THR A 139 11.02 -0.59 -11.35
CA THR A 139 11.61 -1.79 -10.79
C THR A 139 12.32 -1.46 -9.47
N HIS A 140 11.85 -2.03 -8.38
CA HIS A 140 12.35 -1.75 -7.04
C HIS A 140 12.37 -3.02 -6.18
N PHE A 141 13.03 -2.94 -5.03
CA PHE A 141 12.95 -3.97 -4.00
C PHE A 141 11.87 -3.58 -2.99
N THR A 142 11.17 -4.57 -2.41
CA THR A 142 10.28 -4.37 -1.26
C THR A 142 11.05 -3.75 -0.08
N PRO A 143 10.36 -3.21 0.94
CA PRO A 143 10.99 -2.64 2.12
C PRO A 143 12.00 -3.60 2.77
N THR A 144 13.03 -3.02 3.40
CA THR A 144 14.07 -3.79 4.09
C THR A 144 13.55 -4.45 5.37
N ASP A 145 12.58 -3.84 6.03
CA ASP A 145 11.88 -4.46 7.15
C ASP A 145 10.86 -5.48 6.60
N ASP A 146 11.04 -6.73 6.99
CA ASP A 146 10.20 -7.87 6.63
C ASP A 146 9.51 -8.49 7.84
N GLN A 147 9.67 -7.95 9.05
CA GLN A 147 9.09 -8.52 10.28
C GLN A 147 7.56 -8.50 10.27
N ASP A 148 7.01 -7.48 9.62
CA ASP A 148 5.59 -7.24 9.42
C ASP A 148 5.10 -7.71 8.06
N LYS A 149 5.91 -8.45 7.28
CA LYS A 149 5.57 -8.97 5.96
C LYS A 149 5.49 -10.50 5.97
N PRO A 150 4.60 -11.12 5.18
CA PRO A 150 4.45 -12.57 5.13
C PRO A 150 5.56 -13.28 4.34
N TRP A 151 6.45 -12.51 3.69
CA TRP A 151 7.63 -12.98 2.97
C TRP A 151 8.92 -12.66 3.72
N GLN A 152 10.01 -13.36 3.39
CA GLN A 152 11.34 -13.10 3.97
C GLN A 152 12.28 -12.39 2.99
N GLY A 153 12.97 -11.38 3.50
CA GLY A 153 13.92 -10.56 2.77
C GLY A 153 13.27 -9.65 1.73
N GLN A 154 14.13 -8.98 0.97
CA GLN A 154 13.69 -8.10 -0.10
C GLN A 154 13.37 -8.90 -1.37
N VAL A 155 12.17 -8.70 -1.89
CA VAL A 155 11.73 -9.27 -3.17
C VAL A 155 11.71 -8.17 -4.21
N GLN A 156 12.03 -8.50 -5.46
CA GLN A 156 11.94 -7.53 -6.56
C GLN A 156 10.47 -7.37 -6.99
N ARG A 157 10.01 -6.13 -7.12
CA ARG A 157 8.70 -5.74 -7.63
C ARG A 157 8.86 -4.79 -8.80
N SER A 158 7.81 -4.67 -9.62
CA SER A 158 7.75 -3.69 -10.71
C SER A 158 6.38 -3.06 -10.71
N SER A 159 6.31 -1.74 -10.63
CA SER A 159 5.07 -0.95 -10.72
C SER A 159 5.42 0.48 -11.11
N THR A 160 4.44 1.31 -11.47
CA THR A 160 4.66 2.76 -11.62
C THR A 160 4.89 3.41 -10.25
N VAL A 161 4.01 3.08 -9.30
CA VAL A 161 4.14 3.42 -7.87
C VAL A 161 3.64 2.21 -7.08
N ALA A 162 4.34 1.86 -6.00
CA ALA A 162 3.89 0.90 -5.01
C ALA A 162 3.92 1.54 -3.62
N ILE A 163 3.00 1.11 -2.76
CA ILE A 163 3.04 1.38 -1.32
C ILE A 163 2.87 0.06 -0.56
N TYR A 164 3.48 -0.01 0.61
CA TYR A 164 3.49 -1.17 1.49
C TYR A 164 2.95 -0.74 2.84
N ASP A 165 1.66 -0.98 3.07
CA ASP A 165 0.99 -0.42 4.22
C ASP A 165 0.74 -1.50 5.27
N THR A 166 1.07 -1.20 6.53
CA THR A 166 0.95 -2.12 7.68
C THR A 166 0.30 -1.45 8.89
N PRO A 167 -0.95 -0.99 8.76
CA PRO A 167 -1.66 -0.32 9.84
C PRO A 167 -2.00 -1.29 10.98
N TYR A 168 -1.95 -0.78 12.21
CA TYR A 168 -2.42 -1.46 13.41
C TYR A 168 -2.85 -0.44 14.45
N ILE A 169 -3.65 -0.88 15.41
CA ILE A 169 -4.02 -0.08 16.57
C ILE A 169 -3.65 -0.86 17.81
N THR A 170 -2.75 -0.26 18.59
CA THR A 170 -2.12 -0.93 19.73
C THR A 170 -2.94 -0.80 21.01
N ASP A 171 -3.52 0.38 21.31
CA ASP A 171 -3.94 0.67 22.68
C ASP A 171 -5.13 1.66 22.79
N ALA A 172 -6.13 1.58 21.91
CA ALA A 172 -7.37 2.32 22.11
C ALA A 172 -8.27 1.57 23.13
N TYR A 173 -8.72 2.25 24.19
CA TYR A 173 -9.82 1.75 25.01
C TYR A 173 -11.11 1.87 24.20
N GLY A 174 -11.72 0.73 23.86
CA GLY A 174 -13.04 0.68 23.21
C GLY A 174 -14.18 0.81 24.22
N LEU A 175 -15.39 0.94 23.69
CA LEU A 175 -16.63 0.73 24.45
C LEU A 175 -17.09 -0.71 24.21
N GLU A 176 -17.44 -1.44 25.27
CA GLU A 176 -17.80 -2.87 25.16
C GLU A 176 -19.02 -3.03 24.26
N GLY A 177 -18.90 -3.88 23.24
CA GLY A 177 -19.92 -4.04 22.19
C GLY A 177 -19.89 -2.99 21.07
N GLU A 178 -18.87 -2.12 21.03
CA GLU A 178 -18.60 -1.26 19.87
C GLU A 178 -17.36 -1.73 19.13
N ASP A 179 -17.48 -1.82 17.80
CA ASP A 179 -16.37 -2.17 16.93
C ASP A 179 -15.49 -0.94 16.69
N ILE A 180 -14.19 -1.15 16.62
CA ILE A 180 -13.30 -0.21 15.94
C ILE A 180 -13.25 -0.58 14.48
N ARG A 181 -13.54 0.39 13.62
CA ARG A 181 -13.48 0.27 12.18
C ARG A 181 -12.50 1.30 11.65
N ILE A 182 -11.50 0.83 10.92
CA ILE A 182 -10.51 1.67 10.26
C ILE A 182 -10.60 1.40 8.77
N GLU A 183 -10.90 2.45 8.02
CA GLU A 183 -11.05 2.40 6.58
C GLU A 183 -10.02 3.31 5.93
N PHE A 184 -9.47 2.84 4.82
CA PHE A 184 -8.52 3.51 3.99
C PHE A 184 -9.15 3.71 2.62
N GLU A 185 -8.91 4.87 2.04
CA GLU A 185 -9.18 5.12 0.63
C GLU A 185 -7.87 5.51 -0.04
N THR A 186 -7.40 4.66 -0.93
CA THR A 186 -6.14 4.81 -1.66
C THR A 186 -6.45 5.22 -3.08
N CYS A 187 -6.05 6.42 -3.47
CA CYS A 187 -6.30 6.98 -4.79
C CYS A 187 -5.01 7.16 -5.58
N VAL A 188 -5.08 6.91 -6.88
CA VAL A 188 -4.03 7.32 -7.83
C VAL A 188 -4.26 8.77 -8.21
N VAL A 189 -3.21 9.57 -8.10
CA VAL A 189 -3.20 10.99 -8.47
C VAL A 189 -2.30 11.19 -9.69
N CYS A 190 -2.82 11.94 -10.66
CA CYS A 190 -2.08 12.50 -11.77
C CYS A 190 -1.58 13.89 -11.35
N GLU A 191 -0.31 13.97 -10.98
CA GLU A 191 0.37 15.22 -10.60
C GLU A 191 0.81 15.98 -11.86
N ARG A 192 0.62 17.31 -11.86
CA ARG A 192 0.99 18.17 -12.99
C ARG A 192 1.62 19.49 -12.52
N ASP A 193 2.75 19.87 -13.12
CA ASP A 193 3.49 21.08 -12.74
C ASP A 193 2.78 22.37 -13.16
N ASN A 194 2.03 22.33 -14.28
CA ASN A 194 1.43 23.51 -14.92
C ASN A 194 -0.10 23.41 -15.06
N GLN A 195 -0.73 22.44 -14.40
CA GLN A 195 -2.17 22.20 -14.44
C GLN A 195 -2.64 21.72 -13.06
N PHE A 196 -3.95 21.61 -12.88
CA PHE A 196 -4.48 21.04 -11.65
C PHE A 196 -4.16 19.53 -11.56
N ASP A 197 -3.71 19.11 -10.39
CA ASP A 197 -3.64 17.70 -10.04
C ASP A 197 -5.03 17.07 -10.14
N GLN A 198 -5.08 15.80 -10.54
CA GLN A 198 -6.34 15.09 -10.75
C GLN A 198 -6.34 13.73 -10.08
N ILE A 199 -7.35 13.49 -9.25
CA ILE A 199 -7.64 12.16 -8.73
C ILE A 199 -8.24 11.32 -9.85
N LEU A 200 -7.67 10.15 -10.10
CA LEU A 200 -8.08 9.28 -11.19
C LEU A 200 -9.10 8.24 -10.73
N SER A 201 -8.67 7.29 -9.91
CA SER A 201 -9.52 6.20 -9.39
C SER A 201 -8.94 5.74 -8.06
N CYS A 202 -9.78 5.09 -7.25
CA CYS A 202 -9.43 4.73 -5.88
C CYS A 202 -9.85 3.30 -5.54
N GLY A 203 -9.31 2.77 -4.46
CA GLY A 203 -9.85 1.60 -3.78
C GLY A 203 -10.08 1.90 -2.30
N GLN A 204 -11.19 1.41 -1.78
CA GLN A 204 -11.52 1.44 -0.36
C GLN A 204 -11.27 0.07 0.25
N TRP A 205 -10.63 0.03 1.41
CA TRP A 205 -10.30 -1.19 2.15
C TRP A 205 -10.17 -0.85 3.63
N GLY A 206 -10.01 -1.85 4.48
CA GLY A 206 -9.86 -1.57 5.90
C GLY A 206 -9.88 -2.81 6.76
N TYR A 207 -10.11 -2.61 8.04
CA TYR A 207 -10.38 -3.68 8.98
C TYR A 207 -11.30 -3.22 10.10
N GLU A 208 -11.93 -4.19 10.74
CA GLU A 208 -12.70 -3.99 11.96
C GLU A 208 -12.29 -4.97 13.06
N ARG A 209 -12.47 -4.57 14.31
CA ARG A 209 -12.25 -5.39 15.50
C ARG A 209 -13.32 -5.08 16.52
N GLU A 210 -13.89 -6.12 17.14
CA GLU A 210 -14.85 -5.98 18.22
C GLU A 210 -14.11 -5.80 19.54
N TYR A 211 -14.55 -4.85 20.37
CA TYR A 211 -14.05 -4.71 21.73
C TYR A 211 -14.81 -5.64 22.69
N ILE A 212 -14.11 -6.64 23.23
CA ILE A 212 -14.66 -7.69 24.10
C ILE A 212 -14.48 -7.41 25.60
N GLY A 213 -14.03 -6.21 25.98
CA GLY A 213 -13.87 -5.80 27.38
C GLY A 213 -12.63 -6.40 28.09
N GLY A 214 -12.44 -6.02 29.38
CA GLY A 214 -11.32 -6.48 30.21
C GLY A 214 -10.04 -5.63 30.09
N HIS A 215 -8.87 -6.22 30.37
CA HIS A 215 -7.60 -5.47 30.42
C HIS A 215 -6.98 -5.18 29.03
N THR A 216 -7.34 -5.88 27.95
CA THR A 216 -6.81 -5.67 26.57
C THR A 216 -7.63 -6.32 25.44
N GLY A 217 -8.88 -6.76 25.67
CA GLY A 217 -9.55 -7.67 24.74
C GLY A 217 -10.15 -6.97 23.51
N TRP A 218 -9.45 -7.00 22.39
CA TRP A 218 -10.02 -6.79 21.05
C TRP A 218 -9.99 -8.13 20.31
N THR A 219 -10.95 -8.38 19.43
CA THR A 219 -10.86 -9.52 18.52
C THR A 219 -9.68 -9.38 17.56
N GLU A 220 -9.37 -10.48 16.89
CA GLU A 220 -8.54 -10.44 15.69
C GLU A 220 -9.17 -9.48 14.66
N PRO A 221 -8.35 -8.77 13.86
CA PRO A 221 -8.85 -7.94 12.77
C PRO A 221 -9.58 -8.77 11.72
N GLU A 222 -10.79 -8.35 11.39
CA GLU A 222 -11.52 -8.79 10.21
C GLU A 222 -11.26 -7.82 9.06
N PHE A 223 -10.75 -8.32 7.94
CA PHE A 223 -10.43 -7.50 6.77
C PHE A 223 -11.71 -7.06 6.05
N ILE A 224 -11.82 -5.76 5.77
CA ILE A 224 -12.87 -5.19 4.92
C ILE A 224 -12.38 -5.27 3.47
N PRO A 225 -13.02 -6.09 2.61
CA PRO A 225 -12.53 -6.33 1.26
C PRO A 225 -12.45 -5.07 0.40
N VAL A 226 -11.47 -5.07 -0.51
CA VAL A 226 -11.25 -3.94 -1.41
C VAL A 226 -12.45 -3.70 -2.33
N SER A 227 -13.02 -2.48 -2.26
CA SER A 227 -14.03 -1.97 -3.17
C SER A 227 -13.42 -0.93 -4.13
N CYS A 228 -13.69 -1.03 -5.42
CA CYS A 228 -13.16 -0.11 -6.41
C CYS A 228 -14.06 1.11 -6.58
N LEU A 229 -13.46 2.29 -6.59
CA LEU A 229 -14.13 3.55 -6.86
C LEU A 229 -13.60 4.18 -8.15
N THR A 230 -14.52 4.56 -9.03
CA THR A 230 -14.18 5.32 -10.24
C THR A 230 -13.86 6.78 -9.95
N THR A 231 -14.29 7.29 -8.80
CA THR A 231 -14.03 8.65 -8.30
C THR A 231 -13.82 8.62 -6.80
N ALA A 232 -12.97 9.49 -6.27
CA ALA A 232 -12.82 9.65 -4.82
C ALA A 232 -14.15 9.96 -4.13
N SER A 233 -14.32 9.41 -2.93
CA SER A 233 -15.46 9.67 -2.08
C SER A 233 -15.50 11.12 -1.59
N ASP A 234 -16.65 11.56 -1.11
CA ASP A 234 -16.78 12.87 -0.48
C ASP A 234 -15.94 12.95 0.80
N ASN A 235 -15.82 11.84 1.54
CA ASN A 235 -14.97 11.80 2.73
C ASN A 235 -13.49 12.03 2.37
N PHE A 236 -13.00 11.39 1.32
CA PHE A 236 -11.65 11.59 0.81
C PHE A 236 -11.42 13.05 0.40
N LYS A 237 -12.31 13.60 -0.44
CA LYS A 237 -12.23 15.00 -0.90
C LYS A 237 -12.29 16.00 0.26
N ASN A 238 -13.11 15.76 1.27
CA ASN A 238 -13.17 16.62 2.45
C ASN A 238 -11.87 16.51 3.25
N THR A 239 -11.36 15.31 3.45
CA THR A 239 -10.12 15.06 4.21
C THR A 239 -8.93 15.80 3.61
N ILE A 240 -8.75 15.73 2.29
CA ILE A 240 -7.65 16.43 1.60
C ILE A 240 -7.84 17.95 1.55
N ASN A 241 -9.08 18.45 1.54
CA ASN A 241 -9.38 19.88 1.55
C ASN A 241 -9.13 20.53 2.92
N PHE A 242 -9.37 19.80 4.01
CA PHE A 242 -9.32 20.31 5.38
C PHE A 242 -8.07 19.90 6.16
N ASN A 243 -7.11 19.22 5.53
CA ASN A 243 -5.88 18.88 6.22
C ASN A 243 -4.95 20.10 6.32
N ASP A 244 -5.15 20.89 7.39
CA ASP A 244 -4.40 22.11 7.71
C ASP A 244 -2.87 21.94 7.87
N SER A 245 -2.38 20.70 7.92
CA SER A 245 -0.99 20.39 8.29
C SER A 245 0.01 20.41 7.12
N MET A 246 -0.44 20.43 5.87
CA MET A 246 0.45 20.31 4.71
C MET A 246 0.45 21.57 3.85
N SER A 247 1.63 22.18 3.68
CA SER A 247 1.88 23.36 2.85
C SER A 247 1.85 23.06 1.34
N TYR A 248 1.07 22.06 0.92
CA TYR A 248 1.01 21.64 -0.48
C TYR A 248 0.27 22.70 -1.29
N HIS A 249 1.04 23.57 -1.93
CA HIS A 249 0.59 24.81 -2.57
C HIS A 249 0.42 24.70 -4.09
N TYR A 250 0.57 23.52 -4.69
CA TYR A 250 0.33 23.37 -6.12
C TYR A 250 -1.16 23.31 -6.38
N TRP A 251 -1.72 24.41 -6.91
CA TRP A 251 -2.99 24.52 -7.64
C TRP A 251 -3.84 23.26 -7.59
N VAL A 252 -4.45 22.95 -6.44
CA VAL A 252 -5.28 21.75 -6.34
C VAL A 252 -6.72 22.12 -6.58
N ASN A 253 -7.27 21.64 -7.69
CA ASN A 253 -8.70 21.64 -7.90
C ASN A 253 -9.16 20.20 -7.82
N TRP A 254 -9.48 19.76 -6.60
CA TRP A 254 -10.04 18.44 -6.32
C TRP A 254 -11.49 18.26 -6.84
N ARG A 255 -12.04 19.24 -7.57
CA ARG A 255 -13.44 19.29 -8.02
C ARG A 255 -13.60 18.80 -9.45
#